data_AF-K1ZCF9-F1
#
_entry.id   AF-K1ZCF9-F1
#
_cell.length_a   1.000
_cell.length_b   1.000
_cell.length_c   1.000
_cell.angle_alpha   90.00
_cell.angle_beta   90.00
_cell.angle_gamma   90.00
#
_symmetry.space_group_name_H-M   'P 1'
#
loop_
_entity.id
_entity.type
_entity.pdbx_description
1 polymer ?
#
loop_
_entity_poly.entity_id
_entity_poly.type
_entity_poly.pdbx_seq_one_letter_code
_entity_poly.pdbx_strand_id
1 'polypeptide(L)' 'PNPAIQNNFCYTVLVEDVRQVAEPSQDDMEDIEVLILPQDEVQKLVVDGSISHGLVLNALMFFAMDKAKNRFGKP' A
#
# COMPACT_ATOMS: atom_id res chain seq x y z
N PRO A 1 -10.50 -7.64 3.22
CA PRO A 1 -11.78 -8.07 3.82
C PRO A 1 -12.09 -9.50 3.41
N ASN A 2 -12.70 -10.28 4.31
CA ASN A 2 -13.15 -11.64 4.05
C ASN A 2 -14.65 -11.61 3.76
N PRO A 3 -15.09 -11.70 2.49
CA PRO A 3 -16.50 -11.59 2.12
C PRO A 3 -17.40 -12.65 2.76
N ALA A 4 -16.83 -13.78 3.22
CA ALA A 4 -17.60 -14.81 3.91
C ALA A 4 -18.13 -14.36 5.28
N ILE A 5 -17.50 -13.35 5.90
CA ILE A 5 -17.81 -12.90 7.27
C ILE A 5 -17.89 -11.38 7.43
N GLN A 6 -17.46 -10.61 6.43
CA GLN A 6 -17.45 -9.15 6.46
C GLN A 6 -18.25 -8.59 5.30
N ASN A 7 -19.12 -7.63 5.59
CA ASN A 7 -19.87 -6.84 4.60
C ASN A 7 -19.31 -5.41 4.46
N ASN A 8 -18.03 -5.20 4.79
CA ASN A 8 -17.38 -3.90 4.66
C ASN A 8 -16.74 -3.73 3.28
N PHE A 9 -16.70 -2.49 2.81
CA PHE A 9 -15.95 -2.11 1.64
C PHE A 9 -14.58 -1.57 2.06
N CYS A 10 -13.55 -1.91 1.28
CA CYS A 10 -12.20 -1.40 1.46
C CYS A 10 -11.79 -0.74 0.15
N TYR A 11 -11.46 0.54 0.23
CA TYR A 11 -10.98 1.32 -0.91
C TYR A 11 -9.47 1.47 -0.82
N THR A 12 -8.79 1.47 -1.97
CA THR A 12 -7.37 1.78 -2.07
C THR A 12 -7.21 3.14 -2.73
N VAL A 13 -6.36 3.98 -2.15
CA VAL A 13 -6.01 5.30 -2.70
C VAL A 13 -4.50 5.38 -2.86
N LEU A 14 -4.05 6.02 -3.94
CA LEU A 14 -2.67 6.42 -4.14
C LEU A 14 -2.58 7.93 -3.93
N VAL A 15 -1.64 8.37 -3.10
CA VAL A 15 -1.38 9.79 -2.84
C VAL A 15 0.04 10.08 -3.26
N GLU A 16 0.20 10.99 -4.22
CA GLU A 16 1.49 11.39 -4.79
C GLU A 16 1.88 12.79 -4.29
N ASP A 17 3.12 13.21 -4.55
CA ASP A 17 3.66 14.52 -4.17
C ASP A 17 3.52 14.86 -2.67
N VAL A 18 3.63 13.84 -1.82
CA VAL A 18 3.54 13.98 -0.37
C VAL A 18 4.82 14.57 0.22
N ARG A 19 4.65 15.30 1.33
CA ARG A 19 5.76 15.80 2.16
C ARG A 19 5.46 15.53 3.63
N GLN A 20 6.49 15.19 4.40
CA GLN A 20 6.36 15.08 5.85
C GLN A 20 6.24 16.49 6.44
N VAL A 21 5.14 16.77 7.14
CA VAL A 21 4.87 18.08 7.76
C VAL A 21 4.89 18.04 9.29
N ALA A 22 4.86 16.83 9.86
CA ALA A 22 4.90 16.57 11.29
C ALA A 22 5.31 15.10 11.52
N GLU A 23 5.64 14.78 12.76
CA GLU A 23 5.80 13.39 13.21
C GLU A 23 4.42 12.71 13.36
N PRO A 24 4.34 11.37 13.23
CA PRO A 24 3.11 10.63 13.50
C PRO A 24 2.58 10.91 14.91
N SER A 25 1.30 11.24 15.01
CA SER A 25 0.59 11.38 16.28
C SER A 25 -0.38 10.21 16.41
N GLN A 26 0.05 9.17 17.11
CA GLN A 26 -0.70 7.93 17.31
C GLN A 26 -1.67 8.06 18.49
N ASP A 27 -2.80 7.36 18.43
CA ASP A 27 -3.70 7.20 19.57
C ASP A 27 -3.08 6.28 20.64
N ASP A 28 -3.54 6.37 21.90
CA ASP A 28 -2.96 5.64 23.05
C ASP A 28 -2.81 4.12 22.88
N MET A 29 -3.60 3.52 21.98
CA MET A 29 -3.65 2.07 21.72
C MET A 29 -3.06 1.68 20.36
N GLU A 30 -2.48 2.63 19.63
CA GLU A 30 -1.78 2.36 18.38
C GLU A 30 -0.29 2.11 18.65
N ASP A 31 0.25 1.07 18.02
CA ASP A 31 1.68 0.74 18.02
C ASP A 31 2.10 0.50 16.56
N ILE A 32 2.45 1.58 15.89
CA ILE A 32 2.70 1.63 14.45
C ILE A 32 4.07 2.27 14.18
N GLU A 33 4.83 1.64 13.29
CA GLU A 33 6.06 2.20 12.73
C GLU A 33 5.84 2.60 11.27
N VAL A 34 6.41 3.75 10.87
CA VAL A 34 6.40 4.23 9.49
C VAL A 34 7.76 3.97 8.85
N LEU A 35 7.78 3.19 7.78
CA LEU A 35 8.97 2.88 7.01
C LEU A 35 8.91 3.51 5.62
N ILE A 36 9.99 4.17 5.21
CA ILE A 36 10.17 4.68 3.86
C ILE A 36 11.12 3.74 3.14
N LEU A 37 10.60 3.01 2.15
CA LEU A 37 11.35 2.01 1.41
C LEU A 37 11.36 2.33 -0.09
N PRO A 38 12.46 2.04 -0.80
CA PRO A 38 12.49 2.00 -2.26
C PRO A 38 11.42 1.05 -2.81
N GLN A 39 10.84 1.38 -3.97
CA GLN A 39 9.80 0.57 -4.60
C GLN A 39 10.26 -0.88 -4.88
N ASP A 40 11.52 -1.08 -5.28
CA ASP A 40 12.06 -2.42 -5.56
C ASP A 40 12.24 -3.25 -4.28
N GLU A 41 12.50 -2.62 -3.13
CA GLU A 41 12.51 -3.32 -1.84
C GLU A 41 11.11 -3.75 -1.42
N VAL A 42 10.11 -2.87 -1.57
CA VAL A 42 8.70 -3.24 -1.35
C VAL A 42 8.30 -4.44 -2.22
N GLN A 43 8.75 -4.48 -3.48
CA GLN A 43 8.51 -5.62 -4.37
C GLN A 43 9.19 -6.91 -3.88
N LYS A 44 10.43 -6.84 -3.38
CA LYS A 44 11.12 -7.99 -2.80
C LYS A 44 10.33 -8.55 -1.61
N LEU A 45 9.89 -7.68 -0.70
CA LEU A 45 9.09 -8.06 0.47
C LEU A 45 7.76 -8.73 0.12
N VAL A 46 7.14 -8.35 -1.01
CA VAL A 46 5.95 -9.05 -1.52
C VAL A 46 6.31 -10.44 -2.04
N VAL A 47 7.39 -10.55 -2.81
CA VAL A 47 7.82 -11.81 -3.46
C VAL A 47 8.31 -12.83 -2.43
N ASP A 48 9.03 -12.39 -1.40
CA ASP A 48 9.55 -13.26 -0.34
C ASP A 48 8.50 -13.60 0.74
N GLY A 49 7.34 -12.94 0.72
CA GLY A 49 6.20 -13.21 1.61
C GLY A 49 6.22 -12.44 2.93
N SER A 50 7.20 -11.56 3.15
CA SER A 50 7.23 -10.65 4.31
C SER A 50 6.00 -9.75 4.35
N ILE A 51 5.55 -9.28 3.18
CA ILE A 51 4.23 -8.66 2.99
C ILE A 51 3.28 -9.72 2.44
N SER A 52 2.40 -10.23 3.29
CA SER A 52 1.45 -11.30 2.93
C SER A 52 -0.02 -10.95 3.20
N HIS A 53 -0.29 -9.83 3.85
CA HIS A 53 -1.66 -9.44 4.20
C HIS A 53 -2.44 -9.00 2.95
N GLY A 54 -3.57 -9.66 2.68
CA GLY A 54 -4.32 -9.50 1.42
C GLY A 54 -4.77 -8.07 1.10
N LEU A 55 -5.04 -7.23 2.10
CA LEU A 55 -5.36 -5.82 1.88
C LEU A 55 -4.19 -5.04 1.26
N VAL A 56 -2.98 -5.28 1.79
CA VAL A 56 -1.75 -4.61 1.34
C VAL A 56 -1.35 -5.13 -0.04
N LEU A 57 -1.43 -6.45 -0.24
CA LEU A 57 -1.17 -7.07 -1.54
C LEU A 57 -2.10 -6.52 -2.63
N ASN A 58 -3.38 -6.35 -2.35
CA ASN A 58 -4.34 -5.79 -3.30
C ASN A 58 -4.00 -4.33 -3.66
N ALA A 59 -3.61 -3.52 -2.67
CA ALA A 59 -3.20 -2.14 -2.92
C ALA A 59 -1.94 -2.06 -3.79
N LEU A 60 -0.92 -2.87 -3.49
CA LEU A 60 0.32 -2.93 -4.28
C LEU A 60 0.09 -3.49 -5.70
N MET A 61 -0.86 -4.41 -5.87
CA MET A 61 -1.29 -4.89 -7.18
C MET A 61 -1.90 -3.76 -8.02
N PHE A 62 -2.84 -2.98 -7.46
CA PHE A 62 -3.43 -1.84 -8.17
C PHE A 62 -2.38 -0.80 -8.56
N PHE A 63 -1.45 -0.49 -7.65
CA PHE A 63 -0.33 0.40 -7.95
C PHE A 63 0.53 -0.14 -9.10
N ALA A 64 0.88 -1.42 -9.10
CA ALA A 64 1.66 -2.02 -10.19
C ALA A 64 0.93 -1.97 -11.54
N MET A 65 -0.39 -2.21 -11.55
CA MET A 65 -1.21 -2.11 -12.76
C MET A 65 -1.31 -0.67 -13.28
N ASP A 66 -1.47 0.30 -12.40
CA ASP A 66 -1.49 1.72 -12.75
C ASP A 66 -0.15 2.16 -13.36
N LYS A 67 0.97 1.82 -12.70
CA LYS A 67 2.31 2.05 -13.23
C LYS A 67 2.52 1.39 -14.59
N ALA A 68 2.04 0.16 -14.80
CA ALA A 68 2.14 -0.52 -16.09
C ALA A 68 1.36 0.21 -17.18
N LYS A 69 0.12 0.66 -16.89
CA LYS A 69 -0.67 1.48 -17.84
C LYS A 69 0.06 2.77 -18.18
N ASN A 70 0.59 3.48 -17.19
CA ASN A 70 1.32 4.73 -17.40
C ASN A 70 2.66 4.53 -18.12
N ARG A 71 3.25 3.32 -18.08
CA ARG A 71 4.45 2.94 -18.83
C ARG A 71 4.20 2.69 -20.32
N PHE A 72 2.98 2.26 -20.67
CA PHE A 72 2.58 1.92 -22.05
C PHE A 72 1.51 2.88 -22.61
N GLY A 73 1.20 3.96 -21.89
CA GLY A 73 0.03 4.81 -22.14
C GLY A 73 0.22 6.25 -21.69
N LYS A 74 0.98 7.00 -22.49
CA LYS A 74 0.52 8.25 -23.14
C LYS A 74 1.43 8.48 -24.36
N PRO A 75 0.93 8.87 -25.54
CA PRO A 75 1.68 9.81 -26.37
C PRO A 75 1.92 11.12 -25.61
#